data_AF-A0A6G2DB72-F1
#
_entry.id   AF-A0A6G2DB72-F1
#
_cell.length_a   1.000
_cell.length_b   1.000
_cell.length_c   1.000
_cell.angle_alpha   90.00
_cell.angle_beta   90.00
_cell.angle_gamma   90.00
#
_symmetry.space_group_name_H-M   'P 1'
#
loop_
_entity.id
_entity.type
_entity.pdbx_description
1 polymer ?
#
loop_
_entity_poly.entity_id
_entity_poly.type
_entity_poly.pdbx_seq_one_letter_code
_entity_poly.pdbx_strand_id
1 'polypeptide(L)'
;MKKKDLVDQLVSEIETGKVRTLGIYGHGASGKSTFAQELYQALDSTTVNLLETDPYITSGRYLVVPKDAPNQKVTASLPVAHELESLQRDILALQAGMDVLTIEEPWKASEVLSGAKPILIVEGMSVGFLPKELFEKTICFY
;
A
#
# COMPACT_ATOMS: atom_id res chain seq x y z
N MET A 1 -16.31 14.29 -9.75
CA MET A 1 -15.41 13.59 -10.70
C MET A 1 -15.87 12.16 -10.79
N LYS A 2 -16.08 11.59 -11.99
CA LYS A 2 -16.44 10.17 -12.08
C LYS A 2 -15.19 9.32 -11.82
N LYS A 3 -15.35 8.10 -11.31
CA LYS A 3 -14.24 7.16 -11.02
C LYS A 3 -13.31 6.97 -12.22
N LYS A 4 -13.90 6.87 -13.42
CA LYS A 4 -13.16 6.69 -14.67
C LYS A 4 -12.27 7.91 -15.00
N ASP A 5 -12.79 9.13 -14.84
CA ASP A 5 -12.02 10.35 -15.06
C ASP A 5 -10.78 10.42 -14.14
N LEU A 6 -10.91 9.90 -12.91
CA LEU A 6 -9.80 9.85 -11.96
C LEU A 6 -8.72 8.83 -12.37
N VAL A 7 -9.13 7.65 -12.84
CA VAL A 7 -8.18 6.63 -13.33
C VAL A 7 -7.42 7.18 -14.53
N ASP A 8 -8.13 7.74 -15.52
CA ASP A 8 -7.50 8.29 -16.74
C ASP A 8 -6.52 9.42 -16.41
N GLN A 9 -6.87 10.29 -15.44
CA GLN A 9 -5.97 11.33 -14.95
C GLN A 9 -4.71 10.75 -14.30
N LEU A 10 -4.84 9.74 -13.44
CA LEU A 10 -3.69 9.15 -12.74
C LEU A 10 -2.78 8.39 -13.70
N VAL A 11 -3.35 7.66 -14.66
CA VAL A 11 -2.57 7.00 -15.72
C VAL A 11 -1.73 8.05 -16.45
N SER A 12 -2.33 9.17 -16.87
CA SER A 12 -1.60 10.25 -17.54
C SER A 12 -0.49 10.85 -16.66
N GLU A 13 -0.73 11.09 -15.38
CA GLU A 13 0.30 11.60 -14.47
C GLU A 13 1.44 10.60 -14.24
N ILE A 14 1.15 9.30 -14.24
CA ILE A 14 2.13 8.23 -14.10
C ILE A 14 2.97 8.09 -15.38
N GLU A 15 2.33 8.05 -16.54
CA GLU A 15 3.00 7.92 -17.84
C GLU A 15 3.88 9.14 -18.17
N THR A 16 3.46 10.33 -17.74
CA THR A 16 4.26 11.57 -17.88
C THR A 16 5.38 11.66 -16.84
N GLY A 17 5.48 10.71 -15.91
CA GLY A 17 6.51 10.66 -14.87
C GLY A 17 6.32 11.67 -13.75
N LYS A 18 5.15 12.30 -13.65
CA LYS A 18 4.79 13.23 -12.56
C LYS A 18 4.54 12.48 -11.24
N VAL A 19 4.09 11.22 -11.32
CA VAL A 19 3.88 10.34 -10.17
C VAL A 19 4.50 8.98 -10.48
N ARG A 20 5.47 8.57 -9.67
CA ARG A 20 6.13 7.26 -9.66
C ARG A 20 5.76 6.45 -8.43
N THR A 21 5.56 7.09 -7.27
CA THR A 21 5.07 6.40 -6.07
C THR A 21 3.72 6.95 -5.60
N LEU A 22 2.69 6.09 -5.69
CA LEU A 22 1.31 6.39 -5.34
C LEU A 22 0.87 5.57 -4.12
N GLY A 23 0.42 6.25 -3.07
CA GLY A 23 -0.24 5.61 -1.92
C GLY A 23 -1.76 5.62 -2.06
N ILE A 24 -2.42 4.49 -1.81
CA ILE A 24 -3.88 4.37 -1.78
C ILE A 24 -4.28 3.76 -0.44
N TYR A 25 -5.07 4.48 0.35
CA TYR A 25 -5.47 4.05 1.69
C TYR A 25 -6.93 4.32 1.98
N GLY A 26 -7.45 3.66 3.00
CA GLY A 26 -8.85 3.79 3.40
C GLY A 26 -9.31 2.63 4.27
N HIS A 27 -10.51 2.74 4.82
CA HIS A 27 -11.08 1.71 5.67
C HIS A 27 -11.34 0.38 4.91
N GLY A 28 -11.65 -0.68 5.66
CA GLY A 28 -12.12 -1.93 5.08
C GLY A 28 -13.39 -1.70 4.25
N ALA A 29 -13.49 -2.40 3.11
CA ALA A 29 -14.63 -2.30 2.19
C ALA A 29 -14.90 -0.90 1.58
N SER A 30 -13.96 0.04 1.61
CA SER A 30 -14.11 1.37 0.99
C SER A 30 -13.94 1.38 -0.54
N GLY A 31 -13.65 0.24 -1.16
CA GLY A 31 -13.41 0.12 -2.60
C GLY A 31 -11.99 0.45 -3.06
N LYS A 32 -11.07 0.75 -2.14
CA LYS A 32 -9.65 1.05 -2.43
C LYS A 32 -8.94 -0.05 -3.22
N SER A 33 -9.09 -1.32 -2.84
CA SER A 33 -8.42 -2.43 -3.52
C SER A 33 -8.96 -2.63 -4.93
N THR A 34 -10.28 -2.48 -5.14
CA THR A 34 -10.88 -2.51 -6.48
C THR A 34 -10.35 -1.38 -7.36
N PHE A 35 -10.23 -0.17 -6.80
CA PHE A 35 -9.67 0.96 -7.54
C PHE A 35 -8.18 0.78 -7.87
N ALA A 36 -7.37 0.31 -6.91
CA ALA A 36 -5.95 0.07 -7.12
C ALA A 36 -5.71 -1.01 -8.19
N GLN A 37 -6.52 -2.08 -8.19
CA GLN A 37 -6.47 -3.13 -9.20
C GLN A 37 -6.88 -2.60 -10.59
N GLU A 38 -7.94 -1.79 -10.68
CA GLU A 38 -8.32 -1.14 -11.94
C GLU A 38 -7.21 -0.22 -12.48
N LEU A 39 -6.57 0.57 -11.61
CA LEU A 39 -5.46 1.42 -12.00
C LEU A 39 -4.23 0.61 -12.42
N TYR A 40 -3.89 -0.45 -11.67
CA TYR A 40 -2.79 -1.35 -11.99
C TYR A 40 -2.98 -2.03 -13.35
N GLN A 41 -4.20 -2.47 -13.66
CA GLN A 41 -4.54 -3.09 -14.95
C GLN A 41 -4.57 -2.10 -16.11
N ALA A 42 -4.76 -0.80 -15.85
CA ALA A 42 -4.71 0.25 -16.86
C ALA A 42 -3.28 0.65 -17.26
N LEU A 43 -2.29 0.28 -16.44
CA LEU A 43 -0.86 0.57 -16.67
C LEU A 43 -0.15 -0.62 -17.31
N ASP A 44 1.01 -0.37 -17.91
CA ASP A 44 1.86 -1.44 -18.43
C ASP A 44 2.46 -2.26 -17.28
N SER A 45 2.01 -3.52 -17.15
CA SER A 45 2.45 -4.49 -16.13
C SER A 45 3.97 -4.68 -16.02
N THR A 46 4.74 -4.35 -17.07
CA THR A 46 6.21 -4.42 -17.05
C THR A 46 6.86 -3.24 -16.33
N THR A 47 6.09 -2.18 -16.04
CA THR A 47 6.58 -0.91 -15.49
C THR A 47 6.06 -0.60 -14.09
N VAL A 48 5.00 -1.29 -13.64
CA VAL A 48 4.35 -1.03 -12.35
C VAL A 48 4.41 -2.22 -11.39
N ASN A 49 4.67 -1.91 -10.12
CA ASN A 49 4.46 -2.78 -8.97
C ASN A 49 3.19 -2.38 -8.22
N LEU A 50 2.48 -3.38 -7.68
CA LEU A 50 1.41 -3.20 -6.72
C LEU A 50 1.79 -3.88 -5.40
N LEU A 51 2.04 -3.09 -4.36
CA LEU A 51 2.36 -3.54 -3.02
C LEU A 51 1.13 -3.41 -2.12
N GLU A 52 0.49 -4.54 -1.82
CA GLU A 52 -0.60 -4.60 -0.84
C GLU A 52 -0.03 -4.63 0.57
N THR A 53 -0.57 -3.79 1.47
CA THR A 53 -0.03 -3.66 2.83
C THR A 53 -0.68 -4.59 3.86
N ASP A 54 -1.71 -5.35 3.48
CA ASP A 54 -2.40 -6.28 4.39
C ASP A 54 -1.46 -7.34 5.01
N PRO A 55 -0.46 -7.92 4.31
CA PRO A 55 0.54 -8.79 4.90
C PRO A 55 1.46 -8.12 5.94
N TYR A 56 1.46 -6.79 6.01
CA TYR A 56 2.21 -6.04 7.03
C TYR A 56 1.38 -5.80 8.30
N ILE A 57 0.15 -6.29 8.36
CA ILE A 57 -0.68 -6.26 9.57
C ILE A 57 -0.26 -7.43 10.45
N THR A 58 0.32 -7.16 11.61
CA THR A 58 0.83 -8.17 12.54
C THR A 58 -0.27 -9.17 12.92
N SER A 59 -0.08 -10.43 12.54
CA SER A 59 -0.94 -11.57 12.92
C SER A 59 -1.04 -11.74 14.45
N GLY A 60 -0.02 -11.29 15.20
CA GLY A 60 0.05 -11.24 16.65
C GLY A 60 -0.66 -10.05 17.34
N ARG A 61 -1.43 -9.22 16.64
CA ARG A 61 -2.08 -8.02 17.22
C ARG A 61 -2.94 -8.28 18.47
N TYR A 62 -3.43 -9.51 18.66
CA TYR A 62 -4.17 -9.92 19.86
C TYR A 62 -3.31 -9.97 21.14
N LEU A 63 -1.98 -9.98 20.99
CA LEU A 63 -1.01 -9.90 22.09
C LEU A 63 -0.75 -8.46 22.54
N VAL A 64 -1.20 -7.47 21.76
CA VAL A 64 -1.04 -6.05 22.06
C VAL A 64 -2.25 -5.56 22.85
N VAL A 65 -2.00 -4.95 24.00
CA VAL A 65 -3.03 -4.39 24.89
C VAL A 65 -2.80 -2.90 25.04
N PRO A 66 -3.78 -2.03 24.69
CA PRO A 66 -3.65 -0.60 24.90
C PRO A 66 -3.52 -0.28 26.39
N LYS A 67 -2.50 0.49 26.77
CA LYS A 67 -2.25 0.88 28.17
C LYS A 67 -3.44 1.59 28.80
N ASP A 68 -4.06 2.50 28.05
CA ASP A 68 -5.16 3.34 28.53
C ASP A 68 -6.55 2.67 28.39
N ALA A 69 -6.61 1.51 27.72
CA ALA A 69 -7.84 0.75 27.51
C ALA A 69 -7.55 -0.77 27.45
N PRO A 70 -7.19 -1.40 28.57
CA PRO A 70 -6.68 -2.78 28.59
C PRO A 70 -7.69 -3.85 28.15
N ASN A 71 -8.98 -3.52 28.14
CA ASN A 71 -10.04 -4.42 27.67
C ASN A 71 -10.37 -4.23 26.18
N GLN A 72 -9.76 -3.26 25.51
CA GLN A 72 -10.01 -2.98 24.09
C GLN A 72 -9.12 -3.85 23.21
N LYS A 73 -9.75 -4.60 22.29
CA LYS A 73 -9.03 -5.35 21.27
C LYS A 73 -8.34 -4.40 20.30
N VAL A 74 -7.07 -4.65 20.00
CA VAL A 74 -6.35 -3.96 18.93
C VAL A 74 -6.89 -4.44 17.58
N THR A 75 -7.36 -3.51 16.77
CA THR A 75 -7.86 -3.77 15.42
C THR A 75 -6.82 -3.31 14.39
N ALA A 76 -6.99 -3.74 13.14
CA ALA A 76 -6.18 -3.28 12.00
C ALA A 76 -6.30 -1.75 11.74
N SER A 77 -7.21 -1.05 12.42
CA SER A 77 -7.34 0.40 12.33
C SER A 77 -6.35 1.16 13.22
N LEU A 78 -5.56 0.46 14.06
CA LEU A 78 -4.56 1.07 14.92
C LEU A 78 -3.16 0.87 14.35
N PRO A 79 -2.28 1.90 14.34
CA PRO A 79 -0.91 1.79 13.83
C PRO A 79 -0.09 0.67 14.46
N VAL A 80 -0.29 0.41 15.76
CA VAL A 80 0.42 -0.64 16.52
C VAL A 80 0.14 -2.07 16.01
N ALA A 81 -0.87 -2.24 15.16
CA ALA A 81 -1.17 -3.52 14.52
C ALA A 81 -0.37 -3.75 13.23
N HIS A 82 0.55 -2.85 12.85
CA HIS A 82 1.24 -2.87 11.56
C HIS A 82 2.76 -2.85 11.75
N GLU A 83 3.46 -3.65 10.95
CA GLU A 83 4.92 -3.67 10.80
C GLU A 83 5.39 -2.49 9.92
N LEU A 84 5.14 -1.25 10.38
CA LEU A 84 5.35 -0.02 9.58
C LEU A 84 6.80 0.17 9.14
N GLU A 85 7.77 -0.18 10.00
CA GLU A 85 9.20 -0.06 9.67
C GLU A 85 9.60 -1.03 8.55
N SER A 86 9.06 -2.25 8.56
CA SER A 86 9.28 -3.24 7.50
C SER A 86 8.66 -2.77 6.18
N LEU A 87 7.44 -2.22 6.23
CA LEU A 87 6.79 -1.67 5.05
C LEU A 87 7.55 -0.47 4.48
N GLN A 88 8.00 0.45 5.34
CA GLN A 88 8.79 1.60 4.93
C GLN A 88 10.11 1.17 4.29
N ARG A 89 10.82 0.19 4.87
CA ARG A 89 12.04 -0.37 4.30
C ARG A 89 11.79 -0.93 2.90
N ASP A 90 10.71 -1.68 2.71
CA ASP A 90 10.41 -2.34 1.44
C ASP A 90 10.01 -1.32 0.36
N ILE A 91 9.27 -0.27 0.73
CA ILE A 91 8.97 0.86 -0.18
C ILE A 91 10.26 1.55 -0.61
N LEU A 92 11.14 1.90 0.33
CA LEU A 92 12.42 2.54 0.04
C LEU A 92 13.32 1.65 -0.82
N ALA A 93 13.29 0.33 -0.60
CA ALA A 93 14.04 -0.62 -1.41
C ALA A 93 13.58 -0.62 -2.86
N LEU A 94 12.26 -0.69 -3.10
CA LEU A 94 11.69 -0.63 -4.45
C LEU A 94 11.98 0.71 -5.12
N GLN A 95 11.89 1.83 -4.39
CA GLN A 95 12.24 3.16 -4.91
C GLN A 95 13.73 3.29 -5.29
N ALA A 96 14.60 2.56 -4.59
CA ALA A 96 16.03 2.49 -4.88
C ALA A 96 16.38 1.45 -5.97
N GLY A 97 15.39 0.77 -6.56
CA GLY A 97 15.58 -0.21 -7.61
C GLY A 97 16.01 -1.60 -7.12
N MET A 98 15.76 -1.93 -5.85
CA MET A 98 16.03 -3.24 -5.28
C MET A 98 14.80 -4.13 -5.31
N ASP A 99 15.00 -5.43 -5.62
CA ASP A 99 13.94 -6.43 -5.55
C ASP A 99 13.53 -6.67 -4.08
N VAL A 100 12.23 -6.89 -3.86
CA VAL A 100 11.65 -7.17 -2.54
C VAL A 100 10.86 -8.46 -2.60
N LEU A 101 11.11 -9.36 -1.64
CA LEU A 101 10.24 -10.51 -1.35
C LEU A 101 9.19 -10.08 -0.32
N THR A 102 7.91 -10.10 -0.69
CA THR A 102 6.83 -9.70 0.22
C THR A 102 6.64 -10.68 1.37
N ILE A 103 6.00 -10.22 2.44
CA ILE A 103 5.70 -11.05 3.62
C ILE A 103 4.70 -12.14 3.22
N GLU A 104 5.03 -13.39 3.55
CA GLU A 104 4.13 -14.53 3.43
C GLU A 104 3.14 -14.57 4.60
N GLU A 105 1.86 -14.75 4.30
CA GLU A 105 0.80 -15.00 5.27
C GLU A 105 0.01 -16.27 4.88
N PRO A 106 -0.70 -16.94 5.81
CA PRO A 106 -1.46 -18.16 5.51
C PRO A 106 -2.50 -18.03 4.36
N TRP A 107 -2.92 -16.81 4.05
CA TRP A 107 -3.88 -16.49 2.99
C TRP A 107 -3.25 -15.82 1.76
N LYS A 108 -1.95 -15.49 1.79
CA LYS A 108 -1.25 -14.84 0.68
C LYS A 108 0.22 -15.30 0.64
N ALA A 109 0.56 -16.01 -0.43
CA ALA A 109 1.94 -16.39 -0.70
C ALA A 109 2.82 -15.14 -0.94
N SER A 110 4.09 -15.21 -0.53
CA SER A 110 5.07 -14.18 -0.88
C SER A 110 5.31 -14.13 -2.39
N GLU A 111 5.58 -12.93 -2.89
CA GLU A 111 5.96 -12.68 -4.29
C GLU A 111 7.19 -11.78 -4.35
N VAL A 112 7.95 -11.87 -5.44
CA VAL A 112 9.07 -10.95 -5.70
C VAL A 112 8.56 -9.76 -6.50
N LEU A 113 8.58 -8.59 -5.90
CA LEU A 113 8.39 -7.32 -6.59
C LEU A 113 9.74 -6.86 -7.13
N SER A 114 9.82 -6.63 -8.45
CA SER A 114 11.09 -6.25 -9.06
C SER A 114 11.35 -4.75 -8.91
N GLY A 115 12.55 -4.40 -8.45
CA GLY A 115 13.02 -3.02 -8.39
C GLY A 115 13.29 -2.40 -9.76
N ALA A 116 13.33 -3.21 -10.83
CA ALA A 116 13.45 -2.70 -12.19
C ALA A 116 12.21 -1.93 -12.68
N LYS A 117 11.06 -2.11 -12.01
CA LYS A 117 9.82 -1.41 -12.36
C LYS A 117 9.79 -0.01 -11.74
N PRO A 118 9.74 1.06 -12.54
CA PRO A 118 9.88 2.43 -12.04
C PRO A 118 8.65 2.97 -11.30
N ILE A 119 7.49 2.33 -11.43
CA ILE A 119 6.23 2.78 -10.83
C ILE A 119 5.86 1.86 -9.67
N LEU A 120 5.49 2.45 -8.54
CA LEU A 120 5.05 1.76 -7.32
C LEU A 120 3.70 2.28 -6.87
N ILE A 121 2.71 1.39 -6.84
CA ILE A 121 1.42 1.62 -6.18
C ILE A 121 1.46 0.86 -4.86
N VAL A 122 1.23 1.55 -3.74
CA VAL A 122 1.10 0.94 -2.41
C VAL A 122 -0.35 1.06 -1.97
N GLU A 123 -1.00 -0.06 -1.69
CA GLU A 123 -2.43 -0.11 -1.34
C GLU A 123 -2.66 -0.77 0.02
N GLY A 124 -3.38 -0.08 0.90
CA GLY A 124 -3.89 -0.64 2.14
C GLY A 124 -4.00 0.37 3.25
N MET A 125 -4.53 -0.04 4.41
CA MET A 125 -4.71 0.88 5.55
C MET A 125 -3.37 1.41 6.07
N SER A 126 -2.30 0.61 5.98
CA SER A 126 -0.97 0.95 6.52
C SER A 126 -0.37 2.19 5.88
N VAL A 127 -0.72 2.49 4.62
CA VAL A 127 -0.32 3.72 3.92
C VAL A 127 -0.78 4.97 4.68
N GLY A 128 -1.93 4.91 5.35
CA GLY A 128 -2.44 6.02 6.17
C GLY A 128 -1.62 6.31 7.43
N PHE A 129 -0.71 5.41 7.81
CA PHE A 129 0.16 5.54 8.99
C PHE A 129 1.63 5.83 8.66
N LEU A 130 1.99 5.80 7.37
CA LEU A 130 3.35 6.03 6.91
C LEU A 130 3.67 7.52 6.72
N PRO A 131 4.96 7.92 6.74
CA PRO A 131 5.38 9.26 6.36
C PRO A 131 4.92 9.63 4.95
N LYS A 132 4.38 10.84 4.78
CA LYS A 132 3.84 11.31 3.50
C LYS A 132 4.93 11.47 2.43
N GLU A 133 6.15 11.70 2.87
CA GLU A 133 7.33 11.93 2.04
C GLU A 133 7.74 10.68 1.25
N LEU A 134 7.23 9.50 1.62
CA LEU A 134 7.40 8.27 0.83
C LEU A 134 6.59 8.28 -0.47
N PHE A 135 5.59 9.17 -0.59
CA PHE A 135 4.65 9.19 -1.69
C PHE A 135 4.64 10.55 -2.38
N GLU A 136 4.70 10.55 -3.71
CA GLU A 136 4.50 11.78 -4.49
C GLU A 136 3.01 12.16 -4.54
N LYS A 137 2.14 11.16 -4.38
CA LYS A 137 0.69 11.35 -4.26
C LYS A 137 0.07 10.28 -3.35
N THR A 138 -0.95 10.68 -2.60
CA THR A 138 -1.78 9.76 -1.82
C THR A 138 -3.26 9.95 -2.11
N ILE A 139 -4.03 8.88 -2.19
CA ILE A 139 -5.49 8.88 -2.38
C ILE A 139 -6.13 8.21 -1.17
N CYS A 140 -7.10 8.88 -0.57
CA CYS A 140 -7.88 8.37 0.55
C CYS A 140 -9.28 7.95 0.10
N PHE A 141 -9.69 6.73 0.45
CA PHE A 141 -11.03 6.19 0.28
C PHE A 141 -11.72 6.14 1.64
N TYR A 142 -12.70 7.04 1.81
CA TYR A 142 -13.55 7.16 3.00
C TYR A 142 -14.92 6.53 2.79
#